data_AF-Q5KH42-F1
#
_entry.id   AF-Q5KH42-F1
#
_cell.length_a   1.000
_cell.length_b   1.000
_cell.length_c   1.000
_cell.angle_alpha   90.00
_cell.angle_beta   90.00
_cell.angle_gamma   90.00
#
_symmetry.space_group_name_H-M   'P 1'
#
loop_
_entity.id
_entity.type
_entity.pdbx_description
1 polymer ?
#
loop_
_entity_poly.entity_id
_entity_poly.type
_entity_poly.pdbx_seq_one_letter_code
_entity_poly.pdbx_strand_id
1 'polypeptide(L)'
;MSLTNVLPEGTKLTVSTTLPGSSKKHLLSPSSSSGENPPWSSTAPSSLQLSFPAPVAATHVAFTFQGGFVGTSVSVWVAEEKDAEKEGVIRLGLELGGKVYPEDRNKRQIFEIPFPPSGALPSELEAEGVAGDNSSGLPLLKELKFEFDKSSDQYGRITLYSVEILGSSPSA
;
A
#
# COMPACT_ATOMS: atom_id res chain seq x y z
N MET A 1 12.67 -15.86 5.61
CA MET A 1 11.58 -14.93 5.98
C MET A 1 10.47 -15.09 4.96
N SER A 2 9.30 -15.55 5.37
CA SER A 2 8.15 -15.68 4.47
C SER A 2 7.28 -14.44 4.59
N LEU A 3 6.95 -13.81 3.46
CA LEU A 3 6.01 -12.68 3.43
C LEU A 3 4.59 -13.21 3.49
N THR A 4 3.83 -12.80 4.51
CA THR A 4 2.44 -13.19 4.71
C THR A 4 1.54 -11.97 4.63
N ASN A 5 0.31 -12.14 4.15
CA ASN A 5 -0.68 -11.08 4.15
C ASN A 5 -1.04 -10.72 5.60
N VAL A 6 -0.78 -9.47 6.00
CA VAL A 6 -1.00 -8.94 7.35
C VAL A 6 -2.19 -7.98 7.42
N LEU A 7 -3.04 -7.99 6.40
CA LEU A 7 -4.21 -7.13 6.34
C LEU A 7 -5.22 -7.48 7.47
N PRO A 8 -5.51 -6.57 8.40
CA PRO A 8 -6.42 -6.84 9.51
C PRO A 8 -7.87 -6.87 9.04
N GLU A 9 -8.67 -7.72 9.69
CA GLU A 9 -10.11 -7.78 9.48
C GLU A 9 -10.76 -6.45 9.87
N GLY A 10 -11.56 -5.87 8.97
CA GLY A 10 -12.15 -4.54 9.16
C GLY A 10 -11.36 -3.38 8.56
N THR A 11 -10.29 -3.64 7.81
CA THR A 11 -9.61 -2.62 6.99
C THR A 11 -10.59 -1.89 6.09
N LYS A 12 -10.60 -0.56 6.17
CA LYS A 12 -11.44 0.29 5.32
C LYS A 12 -10.67 0.67 4.07
N LEU A 13 -11.25 0.35 2.91
CA LEU A 13 -10.72 0.75 1.61
C LEU A 13 -11.50 1.94 1.06
N THR A 14 -10.81 3.05 0.89
CA THR A 14 -11.29 4.27 0.24
C THR A 14 -10.55 4.44 -1.08
N VAL A 15 -11.26 4.86 -2.13
CA VAL A 15 -10.68 5.12 -3.45
C VAL A 15 -11.23 6.45 -3.95
N SER A 16 -10.48 7.19 -4.76
CA SER A 16 -10.91 8.49 -5.27
C SER A 16 -12.09 8.36 -6.24
N THR A 17 -11.93 7.50 -7.25
CA THR A 17 -12.88 7.32 -8.35
C THR A 17 -13.01 5.84 -8.65
N THR A 18 -14.19 5.41 -9.06
CA THR A 18 -14.45 4.04 -9.51
C THR A 18 -15.22 4.13 -10.82
N LEU A 19 -14.69 3.52 -11.87
CA LEU A 19 -15.35 3.52 -13.17
C LEU A 19 -16.61 2.64 -13.15
N PRO A 20 -17.66 2.98 -13.92
CA PRO A 20 -18.87 2.15 -14.03
C PRO A 20 -18.52 0.70 -14.41
N GLY A 21 -19.12 -0.26 -13.71
CA GLY A 21 -18.85 -1.70 -13.92
C GLY A 21 -17.64 -2.27 -13.18
N SER A 22 -16.91 -1.44 -12.42
CA SER A 22 -15.79 -1.86 -11.57
C SER A 22 -16.14 -1.81 -10.08
N SER A 23 -15.44 -2.58 -9.23
CA SER A 23 -15.72 -2.64 -7.80
C SER A 23 -14.45 -2.74 -6.95
N LYS A 24 -14.38 -1.95 -5.89
CA LYS A 24 -13.29 -2.01 -4.91
C LYS A 24 -13.43 -3.16 -3.89
N LYS A 25 -14.60 -3.80 -3.80
CA LYS A 25 -14.91 -4.78 -2.74
C LYS A 25 -13.98 -6.00 -2.74
N HIS A 26 -13.47 -6.37 -3.92
CA HIS A 26 -12.66 -7.59 -4.09
C HIS A 26 -11.16 -7.33 -4.03
N LEU A 27 -10.73 -6.07 -3.99
CA LEU A 27 -9.32 -5.71 -3.98
C LEU A 27 -8.54 -6.31 -2.80
N LEU A 28 -9.18 -6.36 -1.62
CA LEU A 28 -8.59 -6.84 -0.37
C LEU A 28 -8.81 -8.34 -0.13
N SER A 29 -9.70 -8.99 -0.89
CA SER A 29 -10.08 -10.39 -0.68
C SER A 29 -10.37 -11.07 -2.01
N PRO A 30 -9.32 -11.37 -2.80
CA PRO A 30 -9.48 -11.94 -4.14
C PRO A 30 -10.03 -13.39 -4.13
N SER A 31 -9.93 -14.11 -3.00
CA SER A 31 -10.33 -15.53 -2.87
C SER A 31 -11.80 -15.75 -2.47
N SER A 32 -12.53 -14.71 -2.08
CA SER A 32 -13.84 -14.87 -1.41
C SER A 32 -15.04 -15.09 -2.33
N SER A 33 -14.91 -15.11 -3.66
CA SER A 33 -16.07 -15.42 -4.53
C SER A 33 -15.68 -16.07 -5.84
N SER A 34 -16.29 -17.23 -6.10
CA SER A 34 -16.30 -17.90 -7.40
C SER A 34 -16.77 -16.95 -8.50
N GLY A 35 -16.02 -16.90 -9.60
CA GLY A 35 -16.57 -16.65 -10.93
C GLY A 35 -16.41 -15.25 -11.52
N GLU A 36 -16.91 -14.19 -10.89
CA GLU A 36 -17.20 -12.94 -11.61
C GLU A 36 -17.00 -11.68 -10.76
N ASN A 37 -15.81 -11.50 -10.19
CA ASN A 37 -15.51 -10.29 -9.43
C ASN A 37 -14.89 -9.24 -10.36
N PRO A 38 -15.59 -8.12 -10.66
CA PRO A 38 -15.02 -7.08 -11.49
C PRO A 38 -13.82 -6.45 -10.75
N PRO A 39 -12.68 -6.23 -11.44
CA PRO A 39 -11.56 -5.51 -10.86
C PRO A 39 -11.97 -4.08 -10.51
N TRP A 40 -11.14 -3.38 -9.75
CA TRP A 40 -11.31 -1.94 -9.59
C TRP A 40 -10.64 -1.23 -10.75
N SER A 41 -11.37 -0.32 -11.40
CA SER A 41 -10.83 0.50 -12.47
C SER A 41 -11.05 1.98 -12.17
N SER A 42 -10.06 2.79 -12.50
CA SER A 42 -10.05 4.23 -12.28
C SER A 42 -9.30 4.95 -13.39
N THR A 43 -9.27 6.28 -13.36
CA THR A 43 -8.54 7.12 -14.31
C THR A 43 -7.50 7.94 -13.57
N ALA A 44 -6.24 7.88 -14.00
CA ALA A 44 -5.15 8.68 -13.46
C ALA A 44 -5.40 10.19 -13.69
N PRO A 45 -5.12 11.07 -12.72
CA PRO A 45 -4.62 10.75 -11.37
C PRO A 45 -5.72 10.14 -10.49
N SER A 46 -5.38 9.08 -9.75
CA SER A 46 -6.31 8.43 -8.82
C SER A 46 -5.64 8.03 -7.52
N SER A 47 -6.40 7.85 -6.45
CA SER A 47 -5.85 7.42 -5.16
C SER A 47 -6.61 6.25 -4.55
N LEU A 48 -5.89 5.41 -3.82
CA LEU A 48 -6.36 4.27 -3.07
C LEU A 48 -5.82 4.35 -1.66
N GLN A 49 -6.69 4.43 -0.67
CA GLN A 49 -6.35 4.60 0.74
C GLN A 49 -6.90 3.43 1.55
N LEU A 50 -6.03 2.84 2.35
CA LEU A 50 -6.29 1.79 3.32
C LEU A 50 -6.19 2.40 4.71
N SER A 51 -7.26 2.30 5.49
CA SER A 51 -7.28 2.69 6.89
C SER A 51 -7.46 1.43 7.74
N PHE A 52 -6.47 1.14 8.57
CA PHE A 52 -6.42 -0.07 9.38
C PHE A 52 -7.10 0.18 10.74
N PRO A 53 -7.97 -0.73 11.20
CA PRO A 53 -8.59 -0.60 12.52
C PRO A 53 -7.59 -0.80 13.66
N ALA A 54 -6.51 -1.53 13.42
CA ALA A 54 -5.40 -1.75 14.36
C ALA A 54 -4.07 -1.47 13.64
N PRO A 55 -3.02 -1.01 14.35
CA PRO A 55 -1.71 -0.78 13.75
C PRO A 55 -1.09 -2.08 13.20
N VAL A 56 -0.52 -2.02 11.99
CA VAL A 56 -0.01 -3.19 11.25
C VAL A 56 1.46 -3.01 10.91
N ALA A 57 2.28 -4.01 11.26
CA ALA A 57 3.66 -4.10 10.80
C ALA A 57 3.70 -4.65 9.36
N ALA A 58 3.58 -3.75 8.37
CA ALA A 58 3.77 -4.09 6.96
C ALA A 58 5.20 -3.74 6.53
N THR A 59 5.72 -4.48 5.55
CA THR A 59 7.04 -4.21 4.93
C THR A 59 6.93 -4.10 3.43
N HIS A 60 6.02 -4.85 2.82
CA HIS A 60 5.84 -4.89 1.38
C HIS A 60 4.38 -4.70 1.01
N VAL A 61 4.13 -4.20 -0.19
CA VAL A 61 2.83 -4.15 -0.83
C VAL A 61 2.88 -5.00 -2.09
N ALA A 62 1.84 -5.79 -2.35
CA ALA A 62 1.69 -6.49 -3.61
C ALA A 62 0.53 -5.91 -4.40
N PHE A 63 0.79 -5.61 -5.66
CA PHE A 63 -0.22 -5.19 -6.63
C PHE A 63 -0.37 -6.24 -7.73
N THR A 64 -1.60 -6.49 -8.14
CA THR A 64 -1.90 -7.25 -9.36
C THR A 64 -2.73 -6.38 -10.27
N PHE A 65 -2.12 -5.85 -11.33
CA PHE A 65 -2.82 -5.04 -12.33
C PHE A 65 -3.30 -5.88 -13.51
N GLN A 66 -4.27 -5.35 -14.26
CA GLN A 66 -4.57 -5.84 -15.59
C GLN A 66 -3.55 -5.29 -16.60
N GLY A 67 -3.00 -6.16 -17.44
CA GLY A 67 -2.09 -5.76 -18.51
C GLY A 67 -2.73 -4.73 -19.44
N GLY A 68 -1.98 -3.70 -19.82
CA GLY A 68 -2.41 -2.53 -20.58
C GLY A 68 -3.02 -1.40 -19.72
N PHE A 69 -3.28 -1.62 -18.44
CA PHE A 69 -3.98 -0.67 -17.55
C PHE A 69 -3.25 -0.51 -16.21
N VAL A 70 -1.92 -0.42 -16.24
CA VAL A 70 -1.09 -0.37 -15.03
C VAL A 70 -0.82 1.06 -14.62
N GLY A 71 -0.90 1.35 -13.31
CA GLY A 71 -0.40 2.59 -12.76
C GLY A 71 1.12 2.59 -12.73
N THR A 72 1.77 3.20 -13.73
CA THR A 72 3.24 3.15 -13.93
C THR A 72 4.03 4.01 -12.95
N SER A 73 3.36 4.91 -12.23
CA SER A 73 3.95 5.75 -11.19
C SER A 73 2.99 5.81 -10.02
N VAL A 74 3.39 5.25 -8.88
CA VAL A 74 2.56 5.19 -7.67
C VAL A 74 3.32 5.84 -6.51
N SER A 75 2.80 6.95 -6.00
CA SER A 75 3.32 7.59 -4.80
C SER A 75 2.72 6.92 -3.57
N VAL A 76 3.58 6.47 -2.66
CA VAL A 76 3.20 5.75 -1.43
C VAL A 76 3.30 6.71 -0.27
N TRP A 77 2.16 6.90 0.38
CA TRP A 77 1.98 7.72 1.56
C TRP A 77 1.66 6.81 2.74
N VAL A 78 2.29 7.08 3.87
CA VAL A 78 2.28 6.23 5.05
C VAL A 78 1.89 7.05 6.26
N ALA A 79 0.98 6.53 7.09
CA ALA A 79 0.66 7.14 8.38
C ALA A 79 0.92 6.11 9.49
N GLU A 80 1.79 6.48 10.41
CA GLU A 80 2.18 5.63 11.55
C GLU A 80 1.31 5.92 12.78
N GLU A 81 1.29 4.96 13.71
CA GLU A 81 0.57 5.12 14.97
C GLU A 81 1.09 6.32 15.79
N LYS A 82 2.41 6.57 15.76
CA LYS A 82 3.04 7.66 16.53
C LYS A 82 2.54 9.05 16.13
N ASP A 83 2.12 9.23 14.88
CA ASP A 83 1.63 10.51 14.34
C ASP A 83 0.14 10.74 14.60
N ALA A 84 -0.61 9.69 14.95
CA ALA A 84 -2.05 9.81 15.19
C ALA A 84 -2.40 10.51 16.51
N GLU A 85 -1.45 10.67 17.43
CA GLU A 85 -1.70 11.18 18.78
C GLU A 85 -1.33 12.66 18.96
N LYS A 86 -0.69 13.30 17.96
CA LYS A 86 0.00 14.58 18.22
C LYS A 86 -0.83 15.86 18.14
N GLU A 87 -1.96 15.95 17.46
CA GLU A 87 -2.77 17.18 17.50
C GLU A 87 -4.25 16.88 17.31
N GLY A 88 -5.10 17.41 18.20
CA GLY A 88 -6.57 17.30 18.21
C GLY A 88 -7.30 17.98 17.03
N VAL A 89 -6.70 17.92 15.84
CA VAL A 89 -7.29 18.24 14.55
C VAL A 89 -7.17 16.97 13.70
N ILE A 90 -8.29 16.44 13.24
CA ILE A 90 -8.35 15.25 12.37
C ILE A 90 -7.67 15.60 11.02
N ARG A 91 -6.34 15.53 10.99
CA ARG A 91 -5.53 15.60 9.78
C ARG A 91 -4.57 14.44 9.82
N LEU A 92 -4.96 13.39 9.10
CA LEU A 92 -4.15 12.23 8.76
C LEU A 92 -2.71 12.65 8.47
N GLY A 93 -1.78 12.33 9.37
CA GLY A 93 -0.33 12.52 9.20
C GLY A 93 0.23 11.56 8.16
N LEU A 94 -0.28 11.62 6.93
CA LEU A 94 0.23 10.87 5.79
C LEU A 94 1.54 11.54 5.35
N GLU A 95 2.65 10.89 5.64
CA GLU A 95 3.96 11.29 5.15
C GLU A 95 4.25 10.60 3.81
N LEU A 96 4.89 11.32 2.89
CA LEU A 96 5.34 10.73 1.63
C LEU A 96 6.52 9.81 1.92
N GLY A 97 6.26 8.50 1.87
CA GLY A 97 7.30 7.51 2.04
C GLY A 97 8.19 7.40 0.80
N GLY A 98 7.59 7.39 -0.39
CA GLY A 98 8.34 7.34 -1.65
C GLY A 98 7.47 7.01 -2.86
N LYS A 99 8.09 6.48 -3.92
CA LYS A 99 7.40 6.07 -5.14
C LYS A 99 7.77 4.67 -5.56
N VAL A 100 6.79 3.92 -6.06
CA VAL A 100 6.98 2.62 -6.69
C VAL A 100 6.56 2.69 -8.16
N TYR A 101 7.20 1.86 -9.00
CA TYR A 101 7.04 1.87 -10.45
C TYR A 101 6.63 0.48 -10.95
N PRO A 102 5.33 0.15 -10.89
CA PRO A 102 4.84 -1.13 -11.41
C PRO A 102 5.08 -1.31 -12.91
N GLU A 103 5.47 -2.53 -13.30
CA GLU A 103 5.60 -2.92 -14.69
C GLU A 103 4.22 -3.24 -15.29
N ASP A 104 4.06 -3.02 -16.59
CA ASP A 104 2.83 -3.38 -17.31
C ASP A 104 2.70 -4.90 -17.51
N ARG A 105 2.37 -5.61 -16.43
CA ARG A 105 2.29 -7.08 -16.40
C ARG A 105 1.10 -7.53 -15.58
N ASN A 106 0.32 -8.44 -16.17
CA ASN A 106 -0.79 -9.12 -15.50
C ASN A 106 -0.27 -10.26 -14.60
N LYS A 107 0.49 -9.89 -13.57
CA LYS A 107 1.00 -10.78 -12.54
C LYS A 107 1.16 -10.03 -11.23
N ARG A 108 1.19 -10.79 -10.13
CA ARG A 108 1.49 -10.25 -8.80
C ARG A 108 2.89 -9.64 -8.77
N GLN A 109 2.99 -8.37 -8.42
CA GLN A 109 4.24 -7.61 -8.30
C GLN A 109 4.37 -7.11 -6.86
N ILE A 110 5.50 -7.39 -6.23
CA ILE A 110 5.76 -7.06 -4.83
C ILE A 110 6.75 -5.90 -4.80
N PHE A 111 6.43 -4.87 -4.02
CA PHE A 111 7.28 -3.71 -3.79
C PHE A 111 7.51 -3.54 -2.30
N GLU A 112 8.71 -3.15 -1.92
CA GLU A 112 8.97 -2.66 -0.57
C GLU A 112 8.22 -1.35 -0.36
N ILE A 113 7.59 -1.20 0.81
CA ILE A 113 6.94 0.04 1.19
C ILE A 113 8.05 1.03 1.53
N PRO A 114 8.20 2.14 0.79
CA PRO A 114 9.16 3.15 1.16
C PRO A 114 8.62 3.85 2.41
N PHE A 115 9.30 3.73 3.54
CA PHE A 115 8.93 4.41 4.77
C PHE A 115 9.62 5.79 4.80
N PRO A 116 8.94 6.83 5.32
CA PRO A 116 9.58 8.12 5.54
C PRO A 116 10.75 7.96 6.54
N PRO A 117 11.75 8.86 6.50
CA PRO A 117 12.91 8.80 7.41
C PRO A 117 12.54 8.89 8.90
N SER A 118 11.31 9.33 9.22
CA SER A 118 10.75 9.33 10.58
C SER A 118 10.44 7.92 11.12
N GLY A 119 10.28 6.92 10.24
CA GLY A 119 9.69 5.59 10.52
C GLY A 119 10.63 4.38 10.52
N ALA A 120 11.93 4.58 10.29
CA ALA A 120 13.02 3.60 10.28
C ALA A 120 12.72 2.16 9.76
N LEU A 121 13.22 1.87 8.56
CA LEU A 121 13.94 0.62 8.28
C LEU A 121 15.29 0.95 7.62
N PRO A 122 16.43 0.69 8.29
CA PRO A 122 17.75 0.74 7.67
C PRO A 122 18.16 -0.67 7.23
N SER A 123 18.29 -0.86 5.94
CA SER A 123 19.05 -1.98 5.36
C SER A 123 19.33 -1.53 3.93
N GLU A 124 20.48 -0.95 3.60
CA GLU A 124 21.83 -1.42 3.86
C GLU A 124 22.79 -0.26 4.26
N LEU A 125 23.79 -0.58 5.10
CA LEU A 125 24.99 0.22 5.45
C LEU A 125 24.72 1.37 6.42
N GLU A 126 24.95 1.21 7.74
CA GLU A 126 26.29 1.33 8.34
C GLU A 126 27.16 2.41 7.67
N ALA A 127 26.81 3.69 7.91
CA ALA A 127 27.76 4.80 7.87
C ALA A 127 27.70 5.51 9.24
N GLU A 128 28.66 5.12 10.08
CA GLU A 128 29.18 5.83 11.27
C GLU A 128 28.20 6.52 12.23
N GLY A 129 27.80 5.74 13.26
CA GLY A 129 27.98 6.14 14.65
C GLY A 129 27.13 7.27 15.23
N VAL A 130 25.93 6.96 15.73
CA VAL A 130 25.37 7.58 16.96
C VAL A 130 24.49 6.55 17.67
N ALA A 131 24.77 6.34 18.97
CA ALA A 131 24.03 5.45 19.85
C ALA A 131 22.62 5.98 20.20
N GLY A 132 21.61 5.12 20.16
CA GLY A 132 20.28 5.42 20.71
C GLY A 132 19.18 4.44 20.33
N ASP A 133 18.94 3.47 21.22
CA ASP A 133 17.73 2.63 21.37
C ASP A 133 17.50 1.44 20.42
N ASN A 134 17.74 0.23 20.95
CA ASN A 134 17.44 -1.06 20.34
C ASN A 134 15.94 -1.40 20.47
N SER A 135 15.10 -0.79 19.64
CA SER A 135 13.77 -1.33 19.33
C SER A 135 13.68 -1.51 17.82
N SER A 136 14.16 -2.67 17.32
CA SER A 136 13.95 -3.13 15.94
C SER A 136 12.47 -3.50 15.72
N GLY A 137 11.56 -2.57 15.99
CA GLY A 137 10.15 -2.68 15.72
C GLY A 137 9.90 -2.10 14.34
N LEU A 138 9.34 -2.92 13.45
CA LEU A 138 8.80 -2.42 12.19
C LEU A 138 7.82 -1.28 12.46
N PRO A 139 7.79 -0.22 11.63
CA PRO A 139 6.82 0.86 11.78
C PRO A 139 5.40 0.29 11.75
N LEU A 140 4.63 0.63 12.77
CA LEU A 140 3.24 0.21 12.89
C LEU A 140 2.35 1.16 12.11
N LEU A 141 1.82 0.66 11.00
CA LEU A 141 1.02 1.43 10.06
C LEU A 141 -0.43 1.50 10.49
N LYS A 142 -0.97 2.71 10.53
CA LYS A 142 -2.38 2.96 10.77
C LYS A 142 -3.11 3.21 9.46
N GLU A 143 -2.48 3.92 8.52
CA GLU A 143 -3.01 4.10 7.17
C GLU A 143 -1.94 4.03 6.09
N LEU A 144 -2.36 3.61 4.90
CA LEU A 144 -1.56 3.60 3.67
C LEU A 144 -2.36 4.21 2.55
N LYS A 145 -1.78 5.18 1.85
CA LYS A 145 -2.40 5.78 0.66
C LYS A 145 -1.47 5.66 -0.53
N PHE A 146 -2.00 5.16 -1.63
CA PHE A 146 -1.34 5.01 -2.91
C PHE A 146 -1.96 6.00 -3.88
N GLU A 147 -1.13 6.86 -4.47
CA GLU A 147 -1.55 7.81 -5.50
C GLU A 147 -0.96 7.39 -6.84
N PHE A 148 -1.84 6.98 -7.75
CA PHE A 148 -1.47 6.61 -9.10
C PHE A 148 -1.42 7.87 -9.97
N ASP A 149 -0.21 8.37 -10.19
CA ASP A 149 0.05 9.60 -10.95
C ASP A 149 -0.08 9.38 -12.46
N LYS A 150 0.36 8.22 -12.95
CA LYS A 150 0.42 7.87 -14.38
C LYS A 150 -0.12 6.47 -14.63
N SER A 151 -0.66 6.27 -15.83
CA SER A 151 -1.04 4.95 -16.35
C SER A 151 -0.21 4.59 -17.58
N SER A 152 -0.12 3.29 -17.88
CA SER A 152 0.37 2.72 -19.14
C SER A 152 -0.63 2.95 -20.30
N ASP A 153 -1.93 3.07 -20.00
CA ASP A 153 -2.98 3.28 -21.01
C ASP A 153 -2.99 4.72 -21.53
N GLN A 154 -3.27 4.89 -22.82
CA GLN A 154 -3.34 6.20 -23.48
C GLN A 154 -4.48 7.08 -22.94
N TYR A 155 -5.52 6.47 -22.37
CA TYR A 155 -6.65 7.17 -21.75
C TYR A 155 -6.49 7.34 -20.24
N GLY A 156 -5.33 6.99 -19.69
CA GLY A 156 -5.06 7.12 -18.26
C GLY A 156 -5.76 6.07 -17.39
N ARG A 157 -6.39 5.02 -17.96
CA ARG A 157 -7.13 4.04 -17.17
C ARG A 157 -6.19 3.13 -16.39
N ILE A 158 -6.50 2.90 -15.13
CA ILE A 158 -5.79 1.98 -14.24
C ILE A 158 -6.78 0.90 -13.83
N THR A 159 -6.38 -0.37 -13.90
CA THR A 159 -7.22 -1.50 -13.48
C THR A 159 -6.43 -2.43 -12.58
N LEU A 160 -6.98 -2.70 -11.41
CA LEU A 160 -6.37 -3.41 -10.30
C LEU A 160 -7.24 -4.60 -9.91
N TYR A 161 -6.65 -5.80 -9.90
CA TYR A 161 -7.31 -7.02 -9.45
C TYR A 161 -7.19 -7.20 -7.94
N SER A 162 -6.00 -6.99 -7.39
CA SER A 162 -5.76 -7.17 -5.96
C SER A 162 -4.72 -6.19 -5.42
N VAL A 163 -4.89 -5.88 -4.14
CA VAL A 163 -3.89 -5.20 -3.30
C VAL A 163 -3.71 -6.05 -2.06
N GLU A 164 -2.47 -6.43 -1.79
CA GLU A 164 -2.11 -7.16 -0.57
C GLU A 164 -1.09 -6.34 0.22
N ILE A 165 -1.22 -6.37 1.53
CA ILE A 165 -0.26 -5.78 2.45
C ILE A 165 0.48 -6.93 3.12
N LEU A 166 1.79 -6.97 2.95
CA LEU A 166 2.64 -8.07 3.36
C LEU A 166 3.55 -7.64 4.50
N GLY A 167 3.63 -8.47 5.52
CA GLY A 167 4.56 -8.33 6.65
C GLY A 167 5.50 -9.53 6.72
N SER A 168 6.68 -9.32 7.30
CA SER A 168 7.55 -10.41 7.71
C SER A 168 6.97 -11.02 8.99
N SER A 169 6.29 -12.15 8.90
CA SER A 169 5.97 -12.93 10.09
C SER A 169 7.23 -13.69 10.53
N PRO A 170 7.58 -13.70 11.83
CA PRO A 170 8.56 -14.64 12.33
C PRO A 170 8.00 -16.04 12.06
N SER A 171 8.71 -16.84 11.27
CA SER A 171 8.41 -18.26 11.15
C SER A 171 8.43 -18.84 12.56
N ALA A 172 7.29 -19.36 13.01
CA ALA A 172 7.22 -20.18 14.21
C ALA A 172 8.14 -21.40 14.10
#